data_AF-A0A9E3P442-F1
#
_entry.id   AF-A0A9E3P442-F1
#
_cell.length_a   1.000
_cell.length_b   1.000
_cell.length_c   1.000
_cell.angle_alpha   90.00
_cell.angle_beta   90.00
_cell.angle_gamma   90.00
#
_symmetry.space_group_name_H-M   'P 1'
#
loop_
_entity.id
_entity.type
_entity.pdbx_description
1 polymer ?
#
loop_
_entity_poly.entity_id
_entity_poly.type
_entity_poly.pdbx_seq_one_letter_code
_entity_poly.pdbx_strand_id
1 'polypeptide(L)'
;MLRSRLQSALFVLPLALVGCNGCKRDRPYVPYAVGDAPSAVPDAGIVEAPPAASTGASAAEPSLVAPPNATRWRIEDLELVAPPERELVLALVRDFDGDGKKDALAVVRSIAPAPDPAAKVKPVRARDETVPAAAAELVYYSGASPTRPTPIASAPPPRVDPSCTPVARLERVGPRSAFAELGTSCTRGASARALFVVRLAKEPAVAFDLAIADPAGAPRLAIDVDGADRDRDGIDDVTMRVTIEGGSPPFEPGPRLSAKLAFFDRPAGPSRDPDEPEASLRAIAAQATAKASKAKDAPQVPVLVQQMRSLHRAMCLEGGAPRLSKLRGGGGAVSCGASKPLEDAGVAEVRAFVTMGDALRALAASDAAQLPPATKTSAKSTEIATLLNQVAPIVQARSARVAGVTVASSRAAHPEWGPLAFEPSGMLLVRSASGVSRVDPDSGESAESDVQPWGLQVFAPDGKSRWLEAYHACEGVALRATFAPVGEGETDMKDVLLPVPPPLGSRCAGGRGEAAKAIPIAWSARGLEALVAGQPLLIRPEASHASILASPLGEAPPPGSPRSPGGRALAVATPQGVLVKATRASRLRAPELEPYEDLRHCTTNDDATRVACVKRGKVVVASFDPSP
;
A
#
# COMPACT_ATOMS: atom_id res chain seq x y z
N MET A 1 -13.75 10.62 67.50
CA MET A 1 -13.90 12.09 67.42
C MET A 1 -13.52 12.49 65.99
N LEU A 2 -14.28 13.20 65.16
CA LEU A 2 -15.59 13.82 65.24
C LEU A 2 -16.19 13.80 63.81
N ARG A 3 -17.49 13.51 63.77
CA ARG A 3 -18.48 13.56 62.68
C ARG A 3 -18.31 14.67 61.63
N SER A 4 -18.75 14.42 60.38
CA SER A 4 -19.96 15.08 59.85
C SER A 4 -20.55 14.38 58.62
N ARG A 5 -21.87 14.17 58.68
CA ARG A 5 -22.82 13.79 57.60
C ARG A 5 -23.53 15.07 57.13
N LEU A 6 -24.10 15.10 55.93
CA LEU A 6 -25.46 15.62 55.61
C LEU A 6 -25.74 15.46 54.08
N GLN A 7 -26.73 14.64 53.68
CA GLN A 7 -28.07 15.02 53.13
C GLN A 7 -28.04 15.45 51.65
N SER A 8 -28.53 14.63 50.69
CA SER A 8 -29.94 14.36 50.31
C SER A 8 -30.62 15.53 49.57
N ALA A 9 -30.87 15.35 48.27
CA ALA A 9 -32.01 15.97 47.58
C ALA A 9 -32.43 15.11 46.36
N LEU A 10 -33.52 14.37 46.55
CA LEU A 10 -34.38 13.79 45.53
C LEU A 10 -35.08 14.94 44.78
N PHE A 11 -35.15 14.90 43.45
CA PHE A 11 -36.18 15.63 42.70
C PHE A 11 -36.81 14.67 41.68
N VAL A 12 -38.04 14.28 41.99
CA VAL A 12 -38.99 13.61 41.09
C VAL A 12 -40.01 14.69 40.71
N LEU A 13 -40.24 14.90 39.41
CA LEU A 13 -41.48 15.54 38.95
C LEU A 13 -41.98 14.84 37.67
N PRO A 14 -43.24 14.38 37.64
CA PRO A 14 -43.88 13.79 36.47
C PRO A 14 -44.65 14.86 35.68
N LEU A 15 -44.77 14.70 34.36
CA LEU A 15 -45.81 15.38 33.59
C LEU A 15 -46.37 14.45 32.51
N ALA A 16 -47.70 14.46 32.48
CA ALA A 16 -48.57 13.47 31.90
C ALA A 16 -48.77 13.64 30.38
N LEU A 17 -49.16 12.51 29.80
CA LEU A 17 -49.62 12.26 28.44
C LEU A 17 -50.90 13.04 28.09
N VAL A 18 -50.95 13.58 26.87
CA VAL A 18 -52.16 13.62 26.02
C VAL A 18 -51.71 13.32 24.59
N GLY A 19 -52.28 12.28 24.00
CA GLY A 19 -51.98 11.84 22.63
C GLY A 19 -52.94 12.41 21.59
N CYS A 20 -52.57 12.25 20.32
CA CYS A 20 -53.53 12.09 19.24
C CYS A 20 -52.99 11.13 18.17
N ASN A 21 -53.84 10.16 17.84
CA ASN A 21 -53.68 9.11 16.84
C ASN A 21 -53.84 9.63 15.40
N GLY A 22 -53.14 9.01 14.44
CA GLY A 22 -53.36 9.11 12.98
C GLY A 22 -52.16 9.75 12.27
N CYS A 23 -51.40 9.09 11.39
CA CYS A 23 -51.84 8.21 10.31
C CYS A 23 -50.89 7.01 10.08
N LYS A 24 -51.50 5.88 9.72
CA LYS A 24 -50.89 4.68 9.10
C LYS A 24 -50.70 4.89 7.59
N ARG A 25 -49.81 4.08 6.99
CA ARG A 25 -49.40 3.93 5.56
C ARG A 25 -48.10 4.71 5.27
N ASP A 26 -46.95 4.13 4.91
CA ASP A 26 -46.64 2.89 4.20
C ASP A 26 -45.27 2.29 4.63
N ARG A 27 -45.19 0.95 4.60
CA ARG A 27 -43.99 0.13 4.34
C ARG A 27 -44.40 -0.84 3.21
N PRO A 28 -43.51 -1.42 2.37
CA PRO A 28 -42.05 -1.56 2.50
C PRO A 28 -41.27 -1.34 1.17
N TYR A 29 -39.92 -1.38 1.21
CA TYR A 29 -39.16 -1.82 0.04
C TYR A 29 -38.38 -3.09 0.40
N VAL A 30 -38.66 -4.15 -0.36
CA VAL A 30 -38.04 -5.48 -0.32
C VAL A 30 -37.16 -5.56 -1.56
N PRO A 31 -35.90 -6.03 -1.49
CA PRO A 31 -35.09 -6.25 -2.69
C PRO A 31 -35.67 -7.43 -3.46
N TYR A 32 -35.95 -7.24 -4.75
CA TYR A 32 -36.37 -8.33 -5.63
C TYR A 32 -35.24 -9.36 -5.75
N ALA A 33 -35.54 -10.60 -5.38
CA ALA A 33 -34.97 -11.78 -5.99
C ALA A 33 -35.74 -12.05 -7.29
N VAL A 34 -35.04 -12.20 -8.41
CA VAL A 34 -35.59 -12.82 -9.62
C VAL A 34 -35.10 -14.26 -9.63
N GLY A 35 -36.06 -15.19 -9.60
CA GLY A 35 -35.82 -16.62 -9.52
C GLY A 35 -35.38 -17.26 -10.83
N ASP A 36 -34.71 -18.39 -10.66
CA ASP A 36 -34.21 -19.33 -11.66
C ASP A 36 -35.30 -19.96 -12.55
N ALA A 37 -34.96 -20.21 -13.82
CA ALA A 37 -35.08 -21.50 -14.54
C ALA A 37 -34.73 -21.34 -16.04
N PRO A 38 -34.41 -22.41 -16.79
CA PRO A 38 -33.50 -23.52 -16.53
C PRO A 38 -32.33 -23.58 -17.55
N SER A 39 -31.40 -24.49 -17.29
CA SER A 39 -30.16 -24.77 -18.03
C SER A 39 -30.31 -25.01 -19.54
N ALA A 40 -29.42 -24.40 -20.32
CA ALA A 40 -28.98 -24.90 -21.62
C ALA A 40 -27.44 -24.86 -21.68
N VAL A 41 -26.85 -26.03 -21.94
CA VAL A 41 -25.40 -26.22 -22.20
C VAL A 41 -25.10 -25.79 -23.63
N PRO A 42 -24.00 -25.07 -23.87
CA PRO A 42 -22.98 -25.55 -24.82
C PRO A 42 -21.58 -25.41 -24.18
N ASP A 43 -20.86 -26.51 -24.04
CA ASP A 43 -19.90 -27.06 -25.01
C ASP A 43 -18.59 -26.25 -25.09
N ALA A 44 -17.50 -27.01 -25.07
CA ALA A 44 -16.14 -26.58 -24.81
C ALA A 44 -15.62 -25.64 -25.90
N GLY A 45 -15.30 -24.41 -25.52
CA GLY A 45 -14.61 -23.43 -26.35
C GLY A 45 -13.37 -22.90 -25.63
N ILE A 46 -12.23 -23.01 -26.31
CA ILE A 46 -10.90 -22.55 -25.91
C ILE A 46 -10.97 -21.12 -25.36
N VAL A 47 -10.58 -20.92 -24.09
CA VAL A 47 -10.52 -19.60 -23.47
C VAL A 47 -9.26 -18.89 -23.97
N GLU A 48 -9.48 -18.05 -24.97
CA GLU A 48 -8.53 -17.07 -25.50
C GLU A 48 -8.12 -16.08 -24.39
N ALA A 49 -6.91 -15.52 -24.54
CA ALA A 49 -6.26 -14.55 -23.67
C ALA A 49 -7.21 -13.40 -23.25
N PRO A 50 -6.96 -12.70 -22.11
CA PRO A 50 -7.80 -11.58 -21.71
C PRO A 50 -7.96 -10.60 -22.88
N PRO A 51 -9.16 -10.02 -23.10
CA PRO A 51 -9.28 -9.00 -24.11
C PRO A 51 -8.25 -7.92 -23.79
N ALA A 52 -7.33 -7.72 -24.72
CA ALA A 52 -6.56 -6.50 -24.81
C ALA A 52 -7.55 -5.34 -24.60
N ALA A 53 -7.12 -4.36 -23.80
CA ALA A 53 -7.78 -3.09 -23.53
C ALA A 53 -9.00 -2.88 -24.41
N SER A 54 -10.22 -3.00 -23.86
CA SER A 54 -11.41 -2.59 -24.59
C SER A 54 -11.17 -1.16 -25.04
N THR A 55 -10.95 -1.01 -26.33
CA THR A 55 -10.88 0.22 -27.10
C THR A 55 -12.29 0.82 -27.12
N GLY A 56 -12.81 1.18 -25.95
CA GLY A 56 -13.60 2.39 -25.84
C GLY A 56 -12.59 3.53 -25.87
N ALA A 57 -11.98 3.76 -27.05
CA ALA A 57 -11.29 4.99 -27.31
C ALA A 57 -12.37 6.06 -27.24
N SER A 58 -12.50 6.69 -26.06
CA SER A 58 -13.11 8.01 -25.99
C SER A 58 -12.40 8.84 -27.05
N ALA A 59 -13.15 9.42 -27.97
CA ALA A 59 -12.61 10.25 -29.05
C ALA A 59 -12.13 11.58 -28.45
N ALA A 60 -11.17 11.51 -27.53
CA ALA A 60 -10.54 12.66 -26.92
C ALA A 60 -9.81 13.42 -28.02
N GLU A 61 -10.18 14.67 -28.21
CA GLU A 61 -9.56 15.54 -29.20
C GLU A 61 -8.33 16.18 -28.54
N PRO A 62 -7.09 15.90 -29.01
CA PRO A 62 -5.89 16.45 -28.39
C PRO A 62 -5.76 17.95 -28.69
N SER A 63 -5.17 18.70 -27.76
CA SER A 63 -4.82 20.11 -27.97
C SER A 63 -3.77 20.30 -29.05
N LEU A 64 -3.77 21.49 -29.64
CA LEU A 64 -2.69 21.99 -30.47
C LEU A 64 -1.47 22.33 -29.60
N VAL A 65 -0.27 22.18 -30.15
CA VAL A 65 1.00 22.52 -29.48
C VAL A 65 1.52 23.86 -29.99
N ALA A 66 1.83 24.78 -29.07
CA ALA A 66 2.35 26.09 -29.40
C ALA A 66 3.81 26.03 -29.88
N PRO A 67 4.25 26.97 -30.73
CA PRO A 67 5.67 27.16 -31.00
C PRO A 67 6.46 27.43 -29.70
N PRO A 68 7.74 27.03 -29.61
CA PRO A 68 8.57 27.33 -28.44
C PRO A 68 8.63 28.83 -28.14
N ASN A 69 8.50 29.22 -26.88
CA ASN A 69 8.50 30.61 -26.42
C ASN A 69 7.41 31.52 -27.04
N ALA A 70 6.29 30.94 -27.48
CA ALA A 70 5.20 31.70 -28.09
C ALA A 70 4.50 32.61 -27.08
N THR A 71 4.73 33.92 -27.18
CA THR A 71 3.96 34.95 -26.45
C THR A 71 2.70 35.38 -27.22
N ARG A 72 2.66 35.10 -28.52
CA ARG A 72 1.49 35.24 -29.39
C ARG A 72 1.38 34.02 -30.28
N TRP A 73 0.16 33.55 -30.51
CA TRP A 73 -0.08 32.38 -31.34
C TRP A 73 -1.39 32.54 -32.11
N ARG A 74 -1.28 32.58 -33.44
CA ARG A 74 -2.45 32.59 -34.32
C ARG A 74 -2.87 31.16 -34.64
N ILE A 75 -4.10 30.83 -34.31
CA ILE A 75 -4.74 29.54 -34.58
C ILE A 75 -6.02 29.84 -35.35
N GLU A 76 -6.04 29.46 -36.62
CA GLU A 76 -7.15 29.78 -37.53
C GLU A 76 -7.41 31.31 -37.56
N ASP A 77 -8.60 31.74 -37.15
CA ASP A 77 -9.01 33.15 -37.10
C ASP A 77 -8.83 33.79 -35.71
N LEU A 78 -8.23 33.08 -34.75
CA LEU A 78 -8.01 33.52 -33.37
C LEU A 78 -6.54 33.87 -33.13
N GLU A 79 -6.25 35.06 -32.62
CA GLU A 79 -4.90 35.44 -32.13
C GLU A 79 -4.88 35.38 -30.61
N LEU A 80 -4.20 34.37 -30.06
CA LEU A 80 -3.98 34.22 -28.63
C LEU A 80 -2.77 35.04 -28.20
N VAL A 81 -2.91 35.81 -27.12
CA VAL A 81 -1.81 36.58 -26.51
C VAL A 81 -1.60 36.08 -25.08
N ALA A 82 -0.41 35.56 -24.81
CA ALA A 82 -0.04 35.09 -23.48
C ALA A 82 -0.05 36.27 -22.48
N PRO A 83 -0.39 36.02 -21.20
CA PRO A 83 -0.16 37.01 -20.14
C PRO A 83 1.31 37.45 -20.07
N PRO A 84 1.61 38.63 -19.50
CA PRO A 84 2.99 39.09 -19.31
C PRO A 84 3.87 38.03 -18.62
N GLU A 85 5.10 37.88 -19.09
CA GLU A 85 6.10 36.93 -18.57
C GLU A 85 5.72 35.44 -18.73
N ARG A 86 4.70 35.15 -19.55
CA ARG A 86 4.26 33.79 -19.86
C ARG A 86 4.40 33.46 -21.34
N GLU A 87 4.48 32.18 -21.64
CA GLU A 87 4.37 31.61 -22.98
C GLU A 87 3.18 30.65 -23.06
N LEU A 88 2.59 30.56 -24.24
CA LEU A 88 1.58 29.57 -24.61
C LEU A 88 2.25 28.21 -24.81
N VAL A 89 1.62 27.15 -24.34
CA VAL A 89 2.12 25.76 -24.42
C VAL A 89 1.18 24.88 -25.24
N LEU A 90 -0.11 24.88 -24.86
CA LEU A 90 -1.16 24.07 -25.48
C LEU A 90 -2.42 24.91 -25.65
N ALA A 91 -3.24 24.62 -26.67
CA ALA A 91 -4.57 25.24 -26.82
C ALA A 91 -5.59 24.30 -27.46
N LEU A 92 -6.83 24.37 -26.98
CA LEU A 92 -8.04 23.85 -27.64
C LEU A 92 -8.83 25.05 -28.16
N VAL A 93 -9.23 25.03 -29.43
CA VAL A 93 -9.95 26.14 -30.08
C VAL A 93 -11.27 25.63 -30.65
N ARG A 94 -12.38 26.23 -30.24
CA ARG A 94 -13.74 25.90 -30.72
C ARG A 94 -14.72 26.97 -30.29
N ASP A 95 -15.88 26.99 -30.92
CA ASP A 95 -17.05 27.69 -30.38
C ASP A 95 -17.58 26.91 -29.17
N PHE A 96 -17.13 27.29 -27.96
CA PHE A 96 -17.46 26.59 -26.73
C PHE A 96 -18.78 27.06 -26.12
N ASP A 97 -19.16 28.32 -26.35
CA ASP A 97 -20.39 28.91 -25.84
C ASP A 97 -21.57 28.86 -26.84
N GLY A 98 -21.33 28.48 -28.08
CA GLY A 98 -22.32 28.34 -29.14
C GLY A 98 -22.71 29.68 -29.77
N ASP A 99 -21.92 30.74 -29.61
CA ASP A 99 -22.20 32.07 -30.15
C ASP A 99 -21.75 32.25 -31.62
N GLY A 100 -21.17 31.21 -32.22
CA GLY A 100 -20.67 31.19 -33.59
C GLY A 100 -19.24 31.73 -33.74
N LYS A 101 -18.59 32.20 -32.67
CA LYS A 101 -17.19 32.62 -32.65
C LYS A 101 -16.33 31.57 -31.97
N LYS A 102 -15.05 31.55 -32.33
CA LYS A 102 -14.11 30.61 -31.72
C LYS A 102 -13.58 31.17 -30.42
N ASP A 103 -13.70 30.38 -29.37
CA ASP A 103 -13.03 30.54 -28.09
C ASP A 103 -11.76 29.69 -28.04
N ALA A 104 -10.94 29.89 -27.01
CA ALA A 104 -9.85 28.98 -26.70
C ALA A 104 -9.70 28.70 -25.21
N LEU A 105 -9.37 27.45 -24.88
CA LEU A 105 -8.82 27.07 -23.58
C LEU A 105 -7.33 26.76 -23.80
N ALA A 106 -6.44 27.38 -23.03
CA ALA A 106 -5.01 27.24 -23.23
C ALA A 106 -4.24 27.02 -21.93
N VAL A 107 -3.09 26.35 -22.05
CA VAL A 107 -2.09 26.24 -20.99
C VAL A 107 -1.01 27.27 -21.25
N VAL A 108 -0.71 28.09 -20.25
CA VAL A 108 0.41 29.02 -20.24
C VAL A 108 1.41 28.63 -19.14
N ARG A 109 2.68 28.93 -19.35
CA ARG A 109 3.74 28.75 -18.33
C ARG A 109 4.68 29.94 -18.31
N SER A 110 5.43 30.07 -17.24
CA SER A 110 6.42 31.14 -17.10
C SER A 110 7.56 30.97 -18.09
N ILE A 111 7.99 32.08 -18.67
CA ILE A 111 9.20 32.11 -19.50
C ILE A 111 10.39 31.91 -18.54
N ALA A 112 11.15 30.83 -18.73
CA ALA A 112 12.39 30.66 -17.97
C ALA A 112 13.36 31.81 -18.34
N PRO A 113 14.04 32.46 -17.38
CA PRO A 113 15.04 33.45 -17.73
C PRO A 113 16.11 32.77 -18.59
N ALA A 114 16.50 33.43 -19.69
CA ALA A 114 17.58 32.93 -20.54
C ALA A 114 18.84 32.71 -19.69
N PRO A 115 19.56 31.58 -19.84
CA PRO A 115 20.79 31.36 -19.10
C PRO A 115 21.78 32.48 -19.47
N ASP A 116 22.18 33.30 -18.49
CA ASP A 116 23.17 34.34 -18.68
C ASP A 116 24.54 33.69 -18.99
N PRO A 117 25.09 33.84 -20.21
CA PRO A 117 26.37 33.24 -20.57
C PRO A 117 27.56 33.84 -19.81
N ALA A 118 27.38 34.96 -19.09
CA ALA A 118 28.42 35.61 -18.28
C ALA A 118 28.37 35.22 -16.80
N ALA A 119 27.33 34.51 -16.33
CA ALA A 119 27.21 34.07 -14.96
C ALA A 119 28.14 32.87 -14.71
N LYS A 120 29.38 33.14 -14.28
CA LYS A 120 30.29 32.13 -13.72
C LYS A 120 29.58 31.44 -12.57
N VAL A 121 29.11 30.21 -12.80
CA VAL A 121 28.45 29.35 -11.82
C VAL A 121 29.41 29.12 -10.65
N LYS A 122 29.25 29.91 -9.59
CA LYS A 122 29.58 29.41 -8.24
C LYS A 122 28.50 28.38 -7.92
N PRO A 123 28.85 27.17 -7.43
CA PRO A 123 27.85 26.25 -6.93
C PRO A 123 27.12 26.92 -5.78
N VAL A 124 25.91 27.39 -6.05
CA VAL A 124 25.00 27.92 -5.05
C VAL A 124 24.67 26.73 -4.15
N ARG A 125 25.17 26.76 -2.91
CA ARG A 125 24.70 25.85 -1.85
C ARG A 125 23.18 26.00 -1.80
N ALA A 126 22.48 24.87 -1.80
CA ALA A 126 21.03 24.71 -1.95
C ALA A 126 20.15 25.40 -0.86
N ARG A 127 20.27 26.71 -0.68
CA ARG A 127 19.57 27.45 0.37
C ARG A 127 19.06 28.84 -0.04
N ASP A 128 19.16 29.23 -1.31
CA ASP A 128 18.53 30.47 -1.77
C ASP A 128 17.15 30.16 -2.37
N GLU A 129 16.13 30.62 -1.67
CA GLU A 129 14.74 30.14 -1.70
C GLU A 129 13.81 31.04 -2.55
N THR A 130 14.33 31.90 -3.42
CA THR A 130 13.60 33.14 -3.81
C THR A 130 13.22 33.34 -5.27
N VAL A 131 13.34 32.35 -6.17
CA VAL A 131 12.60 32.40 -7.45
C VAL A 131 11.80 31.11 -7.61
N PRO A 132 10.52 31.07 -7.18
CA PRO A 132 9.66 29.94 -7.51
C PRO A 132 9.56 29.88 -9.04
N ALA A 133 10.01 28.77 -9.64
CA ALA A 133 9.68 28.48 -11.03
C ALA A 133 8.15 28.56 -11.13
N ALA A 134 7.61 29.57 -11.82
CA ALA A 134 6.19 29.86 -11.69
C ALA A 134 5.36 28.80 -12.43
N ALA A 135 4.31 28.32 -11.75
CA ALA A 135 3.50 27.17 -12.14
C ALA A 135 2.81 27.36 -13.50
N ALA A 136 2.53 26.24 -14.18
CA ALA A 136 1.65 26.24 -15.35
C ALA A 136 0.22 26.66 -14.94
N GLU A 137 -0.46 27.36 -15.82
CA GLU A 137 -1.78 27.94 -15.58
C GLU A 137 -2.71 27.63 -16.75
N LEU A 138 -3.95 27.33 -16.44
CA LEU A 138 -5.04 27.14 -17.39
C LEU A 138 -5.79 28.46 -17.53
N VAL A 139 -5.90 28.96 -18.75
CA VAL A 139 -6.54 30.24 -19.07
C VAL A 139 -7.57 30.07 -20.20
N TYR A 140 -8.63 30.87 -20.18
CA TYR A 140 -9.67 30.88 -21.20
C TYR A 140 -9.70 32.21 -21.96
N TYR A 141 -9.89 32.12 -23.27
CA TYR A 141 -10.03 33.25 -24.19
C TYR A 141 -11.42 33.19 -24.83
N SER A 142 -12.27 34.16 -24.52
CA SER A 142 -13.54 34.31 -25.24
C SER A 142 -13.29 34.83 -26.66
N GLY A 143 -14.07 34.39 -27.64
CA GLY A 143 -14.02 34.90 -29.01
C GLY A 143 -14.31 36.40 -29.12
N ALA A 144 -14.99 36.98 -28.12
CA ALA A 144 -15.20 38.42 -28.00
C ALA A 144 -13.96 39.20 -27.50
N SER A 145 -12.98 38.54 -26.89
CA SER A 145 -11.78 39.16 -26.32
C SER A 145 -10.58 38.20 -26.32
N PRO A 146 -10.08 37.78 -27.49
CA PRO A 146 -9.04 36.74 -27.61
C PRO A 146 -7.65 37.18 -27.16
N THR A 147 -7.47 38.46 -26.82
CA THR A 147 -6.21 39.02 -26.31
C THR A 147 -6.19 39.23 -24.80
N ARG A 148 -7.31 38.96 -24.12
CA ARG A 148 -7.46 39.12 -22.66
C ARG A 148 -7.92 37.81 -22.04
N PRO A 149 -6.99 36.91 -21.69
CA PRO A 149 -7.34 35.65 -21.05
C PRO A 149 -7.93 35.86 -19.66
N THR A 150 -8.86 34.99 -19.28
CA THR A 150 -9.34 34.83 -17.90
C THR A 150 -8.67 33.61 -17.27
N PRO A 151 -8.04 33.74 -16.10
CA PRO A 151 -7.43 32.61 -15.40
C PRO A 151 -8.50 31.65 -14.86
N ILE A 152 -8.31 30.35 -15.07
CA ILE A 152 -9.25 29.29 -14.67
C ILE A 152 -8.70 28.47 -13.50
N ALA A 153 -7.46 28.01 -13.62
CA ALA A 153 -6.82 27.16 -12.62
C ALA A 153 -5.29 27.23 -12.71
N SER A 154 -4.59 26.93 -11.62
CA SER A 154 -3.13 26.92 -11.59
C SER A 154 -2.60 25.60 -11.04
N ALA A 155 -1.49 25.13 -11.62
CA ALA A 155 -0.80 23.95 -11.14
C ALA A 155 -0.15 24.20 -9.77
N PRO A 156 0.18 23.14 -9.01
CA PRO A 156 1.05 23.27 -7.85
C PRO A 156 2.39 23.89 -8.28
N PRO A 157 3.03 24.70 -7.42
CA PRO A 157 4.35 25.22 -7.73
C PRO A 157 5.32 24.05 -7.98
N PRO A 158 6.03 24.05 -9.12
CA PRO A 158 6.98 23.00 -9.44
C PRO A 158 8.07 22.94 -8.38
N ARG A 159 8.51 21.72 -8.03
CA ARG A 159 9.73 21.57 -7.25
C ARG A 159 10.92 21.94 -8.13
N VAL A 160 11.84 22.74 -7.58
CA VAL A 160 13.11 23.08 -8.23
C VAL A 160 14.07 21.91 -8.02
N ASP A 161 13.88 20.84 -8.77
CA ASP A 161 14.78 19.69 -8.81
C ASP A 161 15.10 19.39 -10.28
N PRO A 162 16.39 19.32 -10.67
CA PRO A 162 16.80 19.10 -12.05
C PRO A 162 16.35 17.75 -12.63
N SER A 163 15.93 16.81 -11.79
CA SER A 163 15.35 15.52 -12.20
C SER A 163 13.87 15.61 -12.59
N CYS A 164 13.23 16.77 -12.43
CA CYS A 164 11.82 17.02 -12.72
C CYS A 164 11.61 17.66 -14.10
N THR A 165 10.64 17.15 -14.85
CA THR A 165 10.16 17.72 -16.11
C THR A 165 8.73 18.24 -15.96
N PRO A 166 8.39 19.37 -16.60
CA PRO A 166 7.02 19.89 -16.57
C PRO A 166 6.07 18.93 -17.30
N VAL A 167 4.87 18.78 -16.74
CA VAL A 167 3.76 18.03 -17.31
C VAL A 167 2.68 19.02 -17.70
N ALA A 168 2.25 18.96 -18.96
CA ALA A 168 1.10 19.68 -19.48
C ALA A 168 0.38 18.77 -20.48
N ARG A 169 -0.89 18.48 -20.22
CA ARG A 169 -1.79 17.78 -21.13
C ARG A 169 -3.12 18.52 -21.14
N LEU A 170 -3.69 18.70 -22.33
CA LEU A 170 -4.97 19.38 -22.53
C LEU A 170 -5.74 18.64 -23.62
N GLU A 171 -6.94 18.17 -23.31
CA GLU A 171 -7.74 17.32 -24.21
C GLU A 171 -9.21 17.65 -24.05
N ARG A 172 -9.99 17.57 -25.12
CA ARG A 172 -11.46 17.62 -25.03
C ARG A 172 -11.96 16.23 -24.67
N VAL A 173 -12.71 16.10 -23.57
CA VAL A 173 -13.20 14.82 -23.04
C VAL A 173 -14.71 14.63 -23.16
N GLY A 174 -15.45 15.71 -23.44
CA GLY A 174 -16.88 15.67 -23.68
C GLY A 174 -17.32 16.79 -24.65
N PRO A 175 -18.59 16.78 -25.10
CA PRO A 175 -19.15 17.86 -25.91
C PRO A 175 -18.91 19.26 -25.33
N ARG A 176 -18.97 19.41 -24.00
CA ARG A 176 -18.86 20.67 -23.26
C ARG A 176 -17.80 20.61 -22.15
N SER A 177 -16.85 19.70 -22.24
CA SER A 177 -15.85 19.49 -21.19
C SER A 177 -14.44 19.31 -21.74
N ALA A 178 -13.49 19.99 -21.12
CA ALA A 178 -12.06 19.79 -21.35
C ALA A 178 -11.38 19.29 -20.08
N PHE A 179 -10.36 18.47 -20.28
CA PHE A 179 -9.48 17.94 -19.28
C PHE A 179 -8.11 18.61 -19.40
N ALA A 180 -7.53 19.02 -18.27
CA ALA A 180 -6.16 19.49 -18.19
C ALA A 180 -5.40 18.78 -17.07
N GLU A 181 -4.15 18.39 -17.33
CA GLU A 181 -3.22 17.87 -16.33
C GLU A 181 -1.93 18.69 -16.36
N LEU A 182 -1.62 19.32 -15.23
CA LEU A 182 -0.55 20.30 -15.10
C LEU A 182 0.34 19.97 -13.89
N GLY A 183 1.66 20.14 -14.02
CA GLY A 183 2.57 20.01 -12.88
C GLY A 183 3.97 19.58 -13.28
N THR A 184 4.56 18.67 -12.49
CA THR A 184 5.92 18.14 -12.72
C THR A 184 5.98 16.65 -12.46
N SER A 185 6.76 15.94 -13.27
CA SER A 185 7.13 14.53 -13.11
C SER A 185 8.62 14.42 -12.85
N CYS A 186 9.01 13.75 -11.77
CA CYS A 186 10.40 13.63 -11.34
C CYS A 186 10.87 12.18 -11.41
N THR A 187 12.08 11.96 -11.93
CA THR A 187 12.64 10.61 -12.05
C THR A 187 13.23 10.09 -10.73
N ARG A 188 13.71 10.98 -9.86
CA ARG A 188 14.36 10.64 -8.58
C ARG A 188 13.69 11.27 -7.36
N GLY A 189 12.76 12.19 -7.58
CA GLY A 189 12.06 12.94 -6.53
C GLY A 189 10.56 12.67 -6.50
N ALA A 190 9.87 13.34 -5.59
CA ALA A 190 8.42 13.32 -5.54
C ALA A 190 7.83 14.19 -6.68
N SER A 191 6.89 13.64 -7.43
CA SER A 191 6.15 14.36 -8.47
C SER A 191 4.90 14.99 -7.89
N ALA A 192 4.46 16.10 -8.47
CA ALA A 192 3.26 16.82 -8.07
C ALA A 192 2.52 17.29 -9.32
N ARG A 193 1.27 16.86 -9.46
CA ARG A 193 0.40 17.20 -10.59
C ARG A 193 -0.96 17.64 -10.08
N ALA A 194 -1.65 18.44 -10.85
CA ALA A 194 -3.07 18.74 -10.67
C ALA A 194 -3.81 18.41 -11.96
N LEU A 195 -5.03 17.93 -11.77
CA LEU A 195 -5.98 17.58 -12.81
C LEU A 195 -7.17 18.51 -12.67
N PHE A 196 -7.64 19.02 -13.80
CA PHE A 196 -8.83 19.86 -13.90
C PHE A 196 -9.76 19.33 -14.98
N VAL A 197 -11.04 19.24 -14.68
CA VAL A 197 -12.10 19.13 -15.70
C VAL A 197 -12.87 20.44 -15.70
N VAL A 198 -12.88 21.10 -16.85
CA VAL A 198 -13.49 22.42 -17.05
C VAL A 198 -14.71 22.27 -17.92
N ARG A 199 -15.85 22.79 -17.43
CA ARG A 199 -17.04 22.99 -18.25
C ARG A 199 -16.81 24.18 -19.16
N LEU A 200 -17.06 23.95 -20.43
CA LEU A 200 -16.93 24.89 -21.52
C LEU A 200 -18.32 25.41 -21.83
N ALA A 201 -18.55 26.66 -21.45
CA ALA A 201 -19.77 27.41 -21.66
C ALA A 201 -19.41 28.90 -21.69
N LYS A 202 -20.41 29.77 -21.82
CA LYS A 202 -20.23 31.22 -21.78
C LYS A 202 -19.40 31.71 -20.58
N GLU A 203 -19.58 31.07 -19.43
CA GLU A 203 -18.75 31.25 -18.25
C GLU A 203 -18.07 29.92 -17.91
N PRO A 204 -16.84 29.69 -18.37
CA PRO A 204 -16.15 28.44 -18.11
C PRO A 204 -15.80 28.32 -16.63
N ALA A 205 -15.98 27.11 -16.10
CA ALA A 205 -15.74 26.84 -14.69
C ALA A 205 -15.14 25.45 -14.50
N VAL A 206 -14.24 25.34 -13.53
CA VAL A 206 -13.70 24.04 -13.09
C VAL A 206 -14.83 23.23 -12.46
N ALA A 207 -15.32 22.20 -13.15
CA ALA A 207 -16.31 21.28 -12.58
C ALA A 207 -15.67 20.30 -11.61
N PHE A 208 -14.40 19.97 -11.82
CA PHE A 208 -13.68 19.01 -11.01
C PHE A 208 -12.19 19.37 -10.94
N ASP A 209 -11.60 19.30 -9.76
CA ASP A 209 -10.16 19.39 -9.57
C ASP A 209 -9.65 18.28 -8.64
N LEU A 210 -8.41 17.87 -8.88
CA LEU A 210 -7.74 16.81 -8.13
C LEU A 210 -6.24 17.06 -8.09
N ALA A 211 -5.65 16.94 -6.91
CA ALA A 211 -4.20 16.93 -6.72
C ALA A 211 -3.67 15.49 -6.71
N ILE A 212 -2.56 15.28 -7.41
CA ILE A 212 -1.86 14.00 -7.51
C ILE A 212 -0.45 14.19 -6.93
N ALA A 213 -0.16 13.48 -5.85
CA ALA A 213 1.17 13.44 -5.23
C ALA A 213 1.78 12.06 -5.45
N ASP A 214 2.92 12.01 -6.14
CA ASP A 214 3.63 10.76 -6.41
C ASP A 214 4.93 10.75 -5.60
N PRO A 215 5.02 9.96 -4.51
CA PRO A 215 6.25 9.84 -3.75
C PRO A 215 7.41 9.31 -4.61
N ALA A 216 8.64 9.55 -4.15
CA ALA A 216 9.82 9.00 -4.82
C ALA A 216 9.75 7.46 -4.87
N GLY A 217 10.02 6.87 -6.05
CA GLY A 217 9.94 5.42 -6.26
C GLY A 217 8.51 4.86 -6.37
N ALA A 218 7.47 5.69 -6.24
CA ALA A 218 6.10 5.24 -6.44
C ALA A 218 5.88 4.80 -7.90
N PRO A 219 5.11 3.72 -8.15
CA PRO A 219 4.77 3.33 -9.52
C PRO A 219 4.05 4.44 -10.26
N ARG A 220 4.26 4.56 -11.57
CA ARG A 220 3.62 5.62 -12.36
C ARG A 220 2.10 5.48 -12.27
N LEU A 221 1.43 6.60 -12.00
CA LEU A 221 -0.03 6.71 -11.95
C LEU A 221 -0.50 7.53 -13.16
N ALA A 222 -1.21 6.89 -14.08
CA ALA A 222 -1.88 7.55 -15.20
C ALA A 222 -3.36 7.72 -14.88
N ILE A 223 -3.94 8.84 -15.31
CA ILE A 223 -5.37 9.10 -15.17
C ILE A 223 -5.90 9.49 -16.53
N ASP A 224 -6.86 8.74 -17.06
CA ASP A 224 -7.58 9.12 -18.28
C ASP A 224 -8.98 9.55 -17.89
N VAL A 225 -9.51 10.58 -18.53
CA VAL A 225 -10.83 11.16 -18.20
C VAL A 225 -11.76 11.05 -19.39
N ASP A 226 -12.99 10.66 -19.11
CA ASP A 226 -14.08 10.59 -20.07
C ASP A 226 -15.24 11.47 -19.58
N GLY A 227 -15.76 12.30 -20.49
CA GLY A 227 -16.78 13.33 -20.25
C GLY A 227 -18.16 12.94 -20.79
N ALA A 228 -18.46 11.65 -20.93
CA ALA A 228 -19.73 11.21 -21.51
C ALA A 228 -20.89 11.45 -20.53
N ASP A 229 -22.02 11.97 -21.03
CA ASP A 229 -23.27 12.07 -20.30
C ASP A 229 -23.90 10.66 -20.13
N ARG A 230 -23.70 10.05 -18.95
CA ARG A 230 -24.09 8.65 -18.71
C ARG A 230 -25.53 8.52 -18.24
N ASP A 231 -26.08 9.54 -17.60
CA ASP A 231 -27.47 9.53 -17.13
C ASP A 231 -28.45 10.29 -18.04
N ARG A 232 -27.92 10.88 -19.13
CA ARG A 232 -28.65 11.50 -20.25
C ARG A 232 -29.39 12.77 -19.84
N ASP A 233 -28.83 13.54 -18.91
CA ASP A 233 -29.41 14.81 -18.47
C ASP A 233 -28.92 16.03 -19.28
N GLY A 234 -28.03 15.80 -20.26
CA GLY A 234 -27.45 16.81 -21.13
C GLY A 234 -26.22 17.51 -20.54
N ILE A 235 -25.72 17.04 -19.39
CA ILE A 235 -24.51 17.50 -18.73
C ILE A 235 -23.46 16.37 -18.82
N ASP A 236 -22.22 16.75 -19.13
CA ASP A 236 -21.11 15.80 -19.21
C ASP A 236 -20.76 15.27 -17.79
N ASP A 237 -20.81 13.96 -17.59
CA ASP A 237 -20.32 13.33 -16.35
C ASP A 237 -18.79 13.20 -16.36
N VAL A 238 -18.18 13.02 -15.18
CA VAL A 238 -16.72 12.81 -15.07
C VAL A 238 -16.43 11.38 -14.68
N THR A 239 -15.86 10.61 -15.60
CA THR A 239 -15.30 9.29 -15.30
C THR A 239 -13.79 9.32 -15.41
N MET A 240 -13.09 9.11 -14.29
CA MET A 240 -11.64 8.96 -14.26
C MET A 240 -11.25 7.49 -14.24
N ARG A 241 -10.48 7.05 -15.22
CA ARG A 241 -9.79 5.76 -15.21
C ARG A 241 -8.41 5.94 -14.60
N VAL A 242 -8.26 5.55 -13.35
CA VAL A 242 -6.98 5.57 -12.64
C VAL A 242 -6.24 4.28 -12.93
N THR A 243 -5.02 4.41 -13.46
CA THR A 243 -4.20 3.28 -13.88
C THR A 243 -2.84 3.32 -13.21
N ILE A 244 -2.45 2.22 -12.57
CA ILE A 244 -1.12 2.05 -12.00
C ILE A 244 -0.29 1.13 -12.88
N GLU A 245 0.93 1.56 -13.22
CA GLU A 245 1.90 0.68 -13.86
C GLU A 245 2.41 -0.34 -12.85
N GLY A 246 2.53 -1.60 -13.27
CA GLY A 246 2.98 -2.67 -12.38
C GLY A 246 4.51 -2.71 -12.25
N GLY A 247 4.99 -2.90 -11.02
CA GLY A 247 6.36 -3.33 -10.73
C GLY A 247 7.46 -2.30 -10.92
N SER A 248 7.33 -1.18 -10.22
CA SER A 248 8.47 -0.28 -9.97
C SER A 248 9.36 -0.82 -8.84
N PRO A 249 10.69 -0.65 -8.91
CA PRO A 249 11.60 -1.05 -7.83
C PRO A 249 11.12 -0.53 -6.47
N PRO A 250 11.18 -1.34 -5.40
CA PRO A 250 11.86 -2.64 -5.31
C PRO A 250 11.00 -3.84 -5.77
N PHE A 251 9.79 -3.63 -6.27
CA PHE A 251 8.87 -4.71 -6.60
C PHE A 251 9.16 -5.33 -7.97
N GLU A 252 8.81 -6.61 -8.11
CA GLU A 252 8.85 -7.29 -9.40
C GLU A 252 7.85 -6.67 -10.40
N PRO A 253 8.16 -6.68 -11.71
CA PRO A 253 7.24 -6.30 -12.78
C PRO A 253 5.85 -6.93 -12.58
N GLY A 254 4.81 -6.10 -12.61
CA GLY A 254 3.43 -6.52 -12.41
C GLY A 254 2.53 -6.13 -13.59
N PRO A 255 1.29 -6.65 -13.64
CA PRO A 255 0.34 -6.19 -14.64
C PRO A 255 -0.04 -4.73 -14.39
N ARG A 256 -0.25 -3.99 -15.49
CA ARG A 256 -0.92 -2.69 -15.44
C ARG A 256 -2.37 -2.90 -15.02
N LEU A 257 -2.82 -2.20 -13.98
CA LEU A 257 -4.19 -2.32 -13.47
C LEU A 257 -4.88 -0.96 -13.48
N SER A 258 -6.16 -0.97 -13.82
CA SER A 258 -6.99 0.24 -13.85
C SER A 258 -8.28 0.04 -13.09
N ALA A 259 -8.74 1.11 -12.42
CA ALA A 259 -10.05 1.19 -11.82
C ALA A 259 -10.69 2.55 -12.09
N LYS A 260 -12.02 2.59 -12.08
CA LYS A 260 -12.76 3.83 -12.34
C LYS A 260 -13.12 4.53 -11.04
N LEU A 261 -13.09 5.86 -11.10
CA LEU A 261 -13.77 6.75 -10.18
C LEU A 261 -14.73 7.58 -11.02
N ALA A 262 -16.04 7.41 -10.80
CA ALA A 262 -17.05 8.05 -11.62
C ALA A 262 -17.92 8.99 -10.79
N PHE A 263 -18.25 10.13 -11.38
CA PHE A 263 -19.01 11.21 -10.77
C PHE A 263 -20.08 11.66 -11.75
N PHE A 264 -21.33 11.61 -11.31
CA PHE A 264 -22.45 12.22 -11.98
C PHE A 264 -22.44 13.71 -11.72
N ASP A 265 -22.54 14.51 -12.77
CA ASP A 265 -22.62 15.94 -12.58
C ASP A 265 -24.02 16.34 -12.12
N ARG A 266 -24.13 17.12 -11.04
CA ARG A 266 -25.41 17.57 -10.50
C ARG A 266 -25.36 19.07 -10.24
N PRO A 267 -26.52 19.77 -10.24
CA PRO A 267 -26.57 21.20 -9.91
C PRO A 267 -25.95 21.56 -8.55
N ALA A 268 -26.00 20.64 -7.58
CA ALA A 268 -25.41 20.81 -6.25
C ALA A 268 -23.91 20.46 -6.18
N GLY A 269 -23.29 20.06 -7.30
CA GLY A 269 -21.91 19.57 -7.40
C GLY A 269 -21.84 18.08 -7.76
N PRO A 270 -20.64 17.57 -8.07
CA PRO A 270 -20.45 16.19 -8.52
C PRO A 270 -20.89 15.18 -7.45
N SER A 271 -21.77 14.25 -7.82
CA SER A 271 -22.22 13.14 -6.98
C SER A 271 -21.50 11.87 -7.41
N ARG A 272 -20.92 11.14 -6.46
CA ARG A 272 -20.20 9.91 -6.79
C ARG A 272 -21.14 8.78 -7.23
N ASP A 273 -20.68 8.00 -8.20
CA ASP A 273 -21.26 6.72 -8.59
C ASP A 273 -21.05 5.69 -7.46
N PRO A 274 -22.14 5.13 -6.87
CA PRO A 274 -22.02 4.20 -5.75
C PRO A 274 -21.37 2.86 -6.13
N ASP A 275 -21.38 2.47 -7.41
CA ASP A 275 -20.83 1.19 -7.86
C ASP A 275 -19.32 1.23 -8.07
N GLU A 276 -18.71 2.41 -8.21
CA GLU A 276 -17.27 2.57 -8.47
C GLU A 276 -16.51 3.14 -7.26
N PRO A 277 -15.29 2.64 -6.95
CA PRO A 277 -14.47 1.72 -7.74
C PRO A 277 -14.75 0.23 -7.47
N GLU A 278 -15.78 -0.12 -6.69
CA GLU A 278 -16.03 -1.49 -6.23
C GLU A 278 -16.23 -2.47 -7.41
N ALA A 279 -16.97 -2.06 -8.44
CA ALA A 279 -17.17 -2.85 -9.66
C ALA A 279 -15.85 -3.10 -10.41
N SER A 280 -15.04 -2.06 -10.60
CA SER A 280 -13.71 -2.18 -11.21
C SER A 280 -12.79 -3.13 -10.43
N LEU A 281 -12.74 -3.00 -9.11
CA LEU A 281 -11.93 -3.84 -8.23
C LEU A 281 -12.41 -5.28 -8.20
N ARG A 282 -13.72 -5.52 -8.29
CA ARG A 282 -14.32 -6.86 -8.37
C ARG A 282 -13.83 -7.64 -9.58
N ALA A 283 -13.67 -6.98 -10.74
CA ALA A 283 -13.15 -7.62 -11.94
C ALA A 283 -11.71 -8.14 -11.73
N ILE A 284 -10.86 -7.35 -11.05
CA ILE A 284 -9.48 -7.72 -10.72
C ILE A 284 -9.46 -8.89 -9.72
N ALA A 285 -10.29 -8.83 -8.67
CA ALA A 285 -10.40 -9.90 -7.67
C ALA A 285 -10.90 -11.22 -8.27
N ALA A 286 -11.83 -11.17 -9.24
CA ALA A 286 -12.30 -12.34 -9.97
C ALA A 286 -11.18 -13.00 -10.78
N GLN A 287 -10.32 -12.20 -11.42
CA GLN A 287 -9.13 -12.71 -12.13
C GLN A 287 -8.16 -13.42 -11.18
N ALA A 288 -7.88 -12.84 -10.01
CA ALA A 288 -7.04 -13.47 -8.99
C ALA A 288 -7.64 -14.81 -8.53
N THR A 289 -8.95 -14.83 -8.22
CA THR A 289 -9.68 -16.03 -7.77
C THR A 289 -9.63 -17.15 -8.81
N ALA A 290 -9.81 -16.83 -10.10
CA ALA A 290 -9.80 -17.81 -11.19
C ALA A 290 -8.42 -18.45 -11.42
N LYS A 291 -7.34 -17.76 -11.06
CA LYS A 291 -5.95 -18.23 -11.20
C LYS A 291 -5.43 -18.97 -9.96
N ALA A 292 -5.93 -18.62 -8.77
CA ALA A 292 -5.35 -19.03 -7.50
C ALA A 292 -5.24 -20.55 -7.28
N SER A 293 -6.18 -21.35 -7.78
CA SER A 293 -6.17 -22.82 -7.61
C SER A 293 -5.39 -23.56 -8.69
N LYS A 294 -4.90 -22.88 -9.73
CA LYS A 294 -4.21 -23.49 -10.86
C LYS A 294 -2.71 -23.41 -10.64
N ALA A 295 -2.02 -24.54 -10.48
CA ALA A 295 -0.59 -24.59 -10.16
C ALA A 295 0.30 -23.74 -11.10
N LYS A 296 -0.05 -23.66 -12.40
CA LYS A 296 0.69 -22.85 -13.39
C LYS A 296 0.46 -21.34 -13.25
N ASP A 297 -0.73 -20.93 -12.78
CA ASP A 297 -1.13 -19.52 -12.72
C ASP A 297 -1.02 -18.93 -11.30
N ALA A 298 -1.05 -19.77 -10.27
CA ALA A 298 -0.96 -19.39 -8.87
C ALA A 298 0.25 -18.48 -8.56
N PRO A 299 1.45 -18.68 -9.14
CA PRO A 299 2.58 -17.77 -8.92
C PRO A 299 2.34 -16.32 -9.35
N GLN A 300 1.39 -16.05 -10.26
CA GLN A 300 1.07 -14.69 -10.72
C GLN A 300 0.12 -13.95 -9.79
N VAL A 301 -0.61 -14.67 -8.92
CA VAL A 301 -1.66 -14.09 -8.08
C VAL A 301 -1.11 -13.11 -7.02
N PRO A 302 -0.03 -13.41 -6.28
CA PRO A 302 0.50 -12.46 -5.29
C PRO A 302 0.83 -11.09 -5.89
N VAL A 303 1.51 -11.06 -7.05
CA VAL A 303 1.86 -9.80 -7.73
C VAL A 303 0.59 -9.06 -8.20
N LEU A 304 -0.41 -9.77 -8.72
CA LEU A 304 -1.69 -9.17 -9.12
C LEU A 304 -2.43 -8.53 -7.93
N VAL A 305 -2.53 -9.25 -6.81
CA VAL A 305 -3.21 -8.79 -5.58
C VAL A 305 -2.45 -7.62 -4.96
N GLN A 306 -1.13 -7.67 -4.97
CA GLN A 306 -0.29 -6.56 -4.55
C GLN A 306 -0.53 -5.30 -5.40
N GLN A 307 -0.56 -5.42 -6.73
CA GLN A 307 -0.85 -4.28 -7.61
C GLN A 307 -2.26 -3.73 -7.39
N MET A 308 -3.24 -4.59 -7.14
CA MET A 308 -4.60 -4.18 -6.78
C MET A 308 -4.64 -3.37 -5.48
N ARG A 309 -3.91 -3.81 -4.43
CA ARG A 309 -3.78 -3.06 -3.17
C ARG A 309 -3.04 -1.74 -3.37
N SER A 310 -2.02 -1.69 -4.21
CA SER A 310 -1.31 -0.45 -4.57
C SER A 310 -2.21 0.53 -5.32
N LEU A 311 -3.03 0.04 -6.26
CA LEU A 311 -4.05 0.85 -6.96
C LEU A 311 -5.07 1.42 -5.97
N HIS A 312 -5.63 0.57 -5.10
CA HIS A 312 -6.54 1.00 -4.04
C HIS A 312 -5.89 2.03 -3.13
N ARG A 313 -4.63 1.83 -2.72
CA ARG A 313 -3.90 2.79 -1.90
C ARG A 313 -3.71 4.13 -2.58
N ALA A 314 -3.37 4.13 -3.87
CA ALA A 314 -3.21 5.38 -4.63
C ALA A 314 -4.52 6.17 -4.71
N MET A 315 -5.65 5.48 -4.89
CA MET A 315 -6.96 6.11 -5.07
C MET A 315 -7.64 6.51 -3.76
N CYS A 316 -7.62 5.63 -2.76
CA CYS A 316 -8.56 5.64 -1.66
C CYS A 316 -7.92 6.06 -0.33
N LEU A 317 -8.64 6.87 0.44
CA LEU A 317 -8.26 7.33 1.79
C LEU A 317 -7.99 6.17 2.73
N GLU A 318 -8.83 5.12 2.67
CA GLU A 318 -8.72 3.92 3.48
C GLU A 318 -7.49 3.08 3.16
N GLY A 319 -6.80 3.40 2.06
CA GLY A 319 -5.49 2.85 1.75
C GLY A 319 -4.36 3.34 2.67
N GLY A 320 -4.57 4.41 3.43
CA GLY A 320 -3.64 4.97 4.40
C GLY A 320 -2.70 6.06 3.86
N ALA A 321 -2.34 5.98 2.57
CA ALA A 321 -1.49 6.96 1.89
C ALA A 321 -2.00 7.24 0.45
N PRO A 322 -3.18 7.89 0.32
CA PRO A 322 -3.74 8.25 -0.98
C PRO A 322 -2.85 9.23 -1.73
N ARG A 323 -2.68 8.98 -3.04
CA ARG A 323 -1.99 9.88 -3.97
C ARG A 323 -2.95 10.88 -4.58
N LEU A 324 -4.23 10.53 -4.65
CA LEU A 324 -5.32 11.38 -5.12
C LEU A 324 -5.93 12.15 -3.94
N SER A 325 -5.92 13.48 -4.00
CA SER A 325 -6.39 14.36 -2.92
C SER A 325 -7.01 15.66 -3.45
N LYS A 326 -7.60 16.47 -2.56
CA LYS A 326 -8.21 17.78 -2.87
C LYS A 326 -9.31 17.69 -3.95
N LEU A 327 -10.31 16.86 -3.73
CA LEU A 327 -11.49 16.80 -4.59
C LEU A 327 -12.39 18.03 -4.36
N ARG A 328 -12.76 18.81 -5.38
CA ARG A 328 -13.79 19.86 -5.21
C ARG A 328 -15.07 19.27 -4.61
N GLY A 329 -15.62 19.91 -3.58
CA GLY A 329 -16.86 19.48 -2.90
C GLY A 329 -16.66 18.54 -1.70
N GLY A 330 -15.46 18.00 -1.49
CA GLY A 330 -15.09 17.25 -0.29
C GLY A 330 -13.60 17.42 -0.02
N GLY A 331 -13.24 18.24 0.98
CA GLY A 331 -11.87 18.72 1.25
C GLY A 331 -10.83 17.65 1.66
N GLY A 332 -10.95 16.40 1.22
CA GLY A 332 -10.08 15.28 1.57
C GLY A 332 -9.74 14.37 0.37
N ALA A 333 -9.10 13.25 0.66
CA ALA A 333 -8.87 12.18 -0.31
C ALA A 333 -10.18 11.41 -0.61
N VAL A 334 -10.20 10.65 -1.71
CA VAL A 334 -11.38 9.87 -2.11
C VAL A 334 -11.64 8.75 -1.09
N SER A 335 -12.78 8.77 -0.40
CA SER A 335 -13.14 7.70 0.55
C SER A 335 -13.87 6.57 -0.15
N CYS A 336 -13.24 5.42 -0.34
CA CYS A 336 -13.81 4.28 -1.05
C CYS A 336 -14.70 3.38 -0.16
N GLY A 337 -14.62 3.51 1.16
CA GLY A 337 -15.33 2.65 2.10
C GLY A 337 -14.70 1.26 2.25
N ALA A 338 -15.42 0.36 2.91
CA ALA A 338 -15.01 -1.04 3.01
C ALA A 338 -15.18 -1.74 1.64
N SER A 339 -14.26 -2.62 1.28
CA SER A 339 -14.25 -3.27 -0.04
C SER A 339 -14.24 -4.79 0.08
N LYS A 340 -15.25 -5.43 -0.52
CA LYS A 340 -15.33 -6.90 -0.62
C LYS A 340 -14.33 -7.49 -1.63
N PRO A 341 -14.10 -6.89 -2.81
CA PRO A 341 -13.04 -7.29 -3.72
C PRO A 341 -11.65 -7.37 -3.10
N LEU A 342 -11.30 -6.47 -2.15
CA LEU A 342 -10.03 -6.56 -1.43
C LEU A 342 -9.94 -7.84 -0.58
N GLU A 343 -11.04 -8.22 0.07
CA GLU A 343 -11.13 -9.48 0.82
C GLU A 343 -11.03 -10.69 -0.11
N ASP A 344 -11.79 -10.70 -1.21
CA ASP A 344 -11.78 -11.79 -2.19
C ASP A 344 -10.39 -11.96 -2.81
N ALA A 345 -9.72 -10.86 -3.16
CA ALA A 345 -8.34 -10.87 -3.67
C ALA A 345 -7.34 -11.37 -2.60
N GLY A 346 -7.49 -10.95 -1.34
CA GLY A 346 -6.66 -11.45 -0.24
C GLY A 346 -6.80 -12.95 -0.01
N VAL A 347 -8.02 -13.48 -0.09
CA VAL A 347 -8.27 -14.93 0.03
C VAL A 347 -7.71 -15.69 -1.18
N ALA A 348 -7.79 -15.10 -2.38
CA ALA A 348 -7.16 -15.66 -3.58
C ALA A 348 -5.63 -15.74 -3.44
N GLU A 349 -4.99 -14.73 -2.83
CA GLU A 349 -3.55 -14.75 -2.52
C GLU A 349 -3.18 -15.86 -1.53
N VAL A 350 -3.94 -16.03 -0.45
CA VAL A 350 -3.75 -17.15 0.50
C VAL A 350 -3.86 -18.49 -0.23
N ARG A 351 -4.90 -18.67 -1.04
CA ARG A 351 -5.11 -19.89 -1.82
C ARG A 351 -3.97 -20.15 -2.79
N ALA A 352 -3.47 -19.12 -3.47
CA ALA A 352 -2.33 -19.26 -4.39
C ALA A 352 -1.08 -19.77 -3.66
N PHE A 353 -0.75 -19.22 -2.48
CA PHE A 353 0.36 -19.72 -1.68
C PHE A 353 0.15 -21.15 -1.18
N VAL A 354 -1.08 -21.53 -0.83
CA VAL A 354 -1.43 -22.92 -0.49
C VAL A 354 -1.23 -23.84 -1.70
N THR A 355 -1.68 -23.44 -2.89
CA THR A 355 -1.46 -24.18 -4.14
C THR A 355 0.02 -24.33 -4.48
N MET A 356 0.86 -23.36 -4.14
CA MET A 356 2.32 -23.42 -4.29
C MET A 356 3.02 -24.21 -3.16
N GLY A 357 2.30 -24.62 -2.11
CA GLY A 357 2.89 -25.29 -0.94
C GLY A 357 3.69 -24.36 -0.01
N ASP A 358 3.55 -23.04 -0.13
CA ASP A 358 4.29 -22.07 0.69
C ASP A 358 3.50 -21.66 1.93
N ALA A 359 3.58 -22.49 2.97
CA ALA A 359 2.89 -22.24 4.25
C ALA A 359 3.24 -20.90 4.90
N LEU A 360 4.50 -20.46 4.81
CA LEU A 360 4.97 -19.25 5.47
C LEU A 360 4.30 -18.02 4.86
N ARG A 361 4.32 -17.93 3.52
CA ARG A 361 3.66 -16.83 2.81
C ARG A 361 2.14 -16.93 2.83
N ALA A 362 1.57 -18.14 2.85
CA ALA A 362 0.12 -18.33 3.03
C ALA A 362 -0.36 -17.74 4.37
N LEU A 363 0.37 -17.98 5.46
CA LEU A 363 0.07 -17.40 6.76
C LEU A 363 0.23 -15.87 6.77
N ALA A 364 1.34 -15.36 6.22
CA ALA A 364 1.55 -13.92 6.11
C ALA A 364 0.44 -13.22 5.28
N ALA A 365 0.03 -13.83 4.16
CA ALA A 365 -1.08 -13.34 3.35
C ALA A 365 -2.41 -13.40 4.11
N SER A 366 -2.62 -14.42 4.96
CA SER A 366 -3.85 -14.54 5.75
C SER A 366 -3.98 -13.44 6.81
N ASP A 367 -2.86 -13.02 7.40
CA ASP A 367 -2.82 -11.92 8.36
C ASP A 367 -3.21 -10.58 7.68
N ALA A 368 -2.97 -10.44 6.37
CA ALA A 368 -3.30 -9.25 5.59
C ALA A 368 -4.67 -9.31 4.88
N ALA A 369 -5.17 -10.50 4.56
CA ALA A 369 -6.32 -10.71 3.67
C ALA A 369 -7.62 -10.03 4.14
N GLN A 370 -7.80 -9.93 5.46
CA GLN A 370 -9.00 -9.35 6.07
C GLN A 370 -8.70 -8.10 6.92
N LEU A 371 -7.53 -7.48 6.74
CA LEU A 371 -7.25 -6.19 7.37
C LEU A 371 -8.11 -5.09 6.73
N PRO A 372 -8.62 -4.12 7.51
CA PRO A 372 -9.29 -2.96 6.96
C PRO A 372 -8.44 -2.30 5.86
N PRO A 373 -9.04 -1.90 4.73
CA PRO A 373 -10.48 -1.75 4.48
C PRO A 373 -11.22 -2.97 3.93
N ALA A 374 -10.65 -4.18 3.96
CA ALA A 374 -11.40 -5.39 3.60
C ALA A 374 -12.62 -5.61 4.52
N THR A 375 -13.72 -6.14 3.99
CA THR A 375 -15.00 -6.29 4.72
C THR A 375 -15.00 -7.30 5.87
N LYS A 376 -14.02 -8.22 5.91
CA LYS A 376 -13.87 -9.29 6.91
C LYS A 376 -15.19 -10.02 7.23
N THR A 377 -15.58 -10.94 6.35
CA THR A 377 -16.72 -11.83 6.52
C THR A 377 -16.34 -13.14 7.21
N SER A 378 -17.26 -13.70 7.99
CA SER A 378 -17.05 -14.99 8.69
C SER A 378 -16.83 -16.15 7.72
N ALA A 379 -17.55 -16.18 6.59
CA ALA A 379 -17.40 -17.20 5.56
C ALA A 379 -15.96 -17.25 5.03
N LYS A 380 -15.35 -16.10 4.75
CA LYS A 380 -13.96 -16.01 4.29
C LYS A 380 -12.95 -16.33 5.38
N SER A 381 -13.23 -15.99 6.64
CA SER A 381 -12.37 -16.42 7.76
C SER A 381 -12.33 -17.95 7.89
N THR A 382 -13.48 -18.63 7.75
CA THR A 382 -13.55 -20.10 7.72
C THR A 382 -12.83 -20.70 6.51
N GLU A 383 -12.97 -20.06 5.35
CA GLU A 383 -12.28 -20.47 4.11
C GLU A 383 -10.76 -20.39 4.28
N ILE A 384 -10.24 -19.27 4.80
CA ILE A 384 -8.81 -19.08 5.11
C ILE A 384 -8.34 -20.18 6.08
N ALA A 385 -9.08 -20.42 7.18
CA ALA A 385 -8.69 -21.45 8.15
C ALA A 385 -8.59 -22.85 7.50
N THR A 386 -9.54 -23.18 6.62
CA THR A 386 -9.54 -24.44 5.85
C THR A 386 -8.33 -24.53 4.93
N LEU A 387 -8.05 -23.47 4.16
CA LEU A 387 -6.89 -23.39 3.25
C LEU A 387 -5.57 -23.55 4.02
N LEU A 388 -5.42 -22.85 5.14
CA LEU A 388 -4.20 -22.94 5.95
C LEU A 388 -4.00 -24.34 6.56
N ASN A 389 -5.08 -25.04 6.91
CA ASN A 389 -4.99 -26.42 7.38
C ASN A 389 -4.50 -27.41 6.31
N GLN A 390 -4.63 -27.08 5.02
CA GLN A 390 -4.12 -27.92 3.93
C GLN A 390 -2.59 -27.84 3.81
N VAL A 391 -2.01 -26.65 4.03
CA VAL A 391 -0.56 -26.42 3.86
C VAL A 391 0.23 -26.49 5.18
N ALA A 392 -0.43 -26.20 6.30
CA ALA A 392 0.15 -26.21 7.63
C ALA A 392 -0.90 -26.67 8.67
N PRO A 393 -1.17 -27.98 8.76
CA PRO A 393 -2.15 -28.52 9.68
C PRO A 393 -1.82 -28.17 11.14
N ILE A 394 -2.87 -28.06 11.97
CA ILE A 394 -2.71 -27.82 13.40
C ILE A 394 -2.24 -29.12 14.06
N VAL A 395 -1.14 -29.03 14.83
CA VAL A 395 -0.60 -30.11 15.64
C VAL A 395 -0.64 -29.66 17.10
N GLN A 396 -1.22 -30.48 17.97
CA GLN A 396 -1.21 -30.23 19.41
C GLN A 396 0.14 -30.68 19.98
N ALA A 397 0.72 -29.87 20.87
CA ALA A 397 1.92 -30.27 21.58
C ALA A 397 1.63 -31.52 22.44
N ARG A 398 2.52 -32.50 22.37
CA ARG A 398 2.49 -33.66 23.28
C ARG A 398 2.78 -33.23 24.71
N SER A 399 3.69 -32.27 24.87
CA SER A 399 3.99 -31.64 26.14
C SER A 399 4.44 -30.21 25.88
N ALA A 400 4.07 -29.28 26.75
CA ALA A 400 4.62 -27.95 26.80
C ALA A 400 4.87 -27.56 28.25
N ARG A 401 5.96 -26.85 28.51
CA ARG A 401 6.36 -26.45 29.87
C ARG A 401 7.12 -25.15 29.87
N VAL A 402 7.08 -24.47 31.01
CA VAL A 402 7.90 -23.30 31.27
C VAL A 402 9.23 -23.78 31.86
N ALA A 403 10.35 -23.44 31.21
CA ALA A 403 11.67 -23.72 31.76
C ALA A 403 11.96 -22.79 32.95
N GLY A 404 12.75 -23.27 33.92
CA GLY A 404 13.12 -22.53 35.13
C GLY A 404 14.04 -21.32 34.90
N VAL A 405 14.38 -21.01 33.64
CA VAL A 405 15.30 -19.93 33.27
C VAL A 405 14.52 -18.71 32.79
N THR A 406 14.85 -17.55 33.35
CA THR A 406 14.29 -16.25 32.93
C THR A 406 15.21 -15.56 31.93
N VAL A 407 14.62 -14.95 30.91
CA VAL A 407 15.35 -14.16 29.91
C VAL A 407 15.00 -12.68 30.05
N ALA A 408 16.00 -11.82 29.84
CA ALA A 408 15.76 -10.39 29.71
C ALA A 408 14.97 -10.14 28.42
N SER A 409 13.67 -9.89 28.55
CA SER A 409 12.82 -9.59 27.40
C SER A 409 13.06 -8.14 26.97
N SER A 410 13.69 -7.95 25.81
CA SER A 410 13.58 -6.68 25.09
C SER A 410 12.12 -6.49 24.68
N ARG A 411 11.53 -5.36 25.03
CA ARG A 411 10.23 -4.93 24.46
C ARG A 411 10.43 -4.03 23.23
N ALA A 412 11.67 -3.79 22.83
CA ALA A 412 11.96 -2.88 21.74
C ALA A 412 11.45 -3.46 20.42
N ALA A 413 10.91 -2.60 19.55
CA ALA A 413 10.45 -2.96 18.22
C ALA A 413 11.59 -3.19 17.21
N HIS A 414 12.85 -3.14 17.68
CA HIS A 414 14.03 -3.27 16.84
C HIS A 414 14.33 -4.74 16.53
N PRO A 415 14.85 -5.05 15.33
CA PRO A 415 15.30 -6.40 14.99
C PRO A 415 16.47 -6.82 15.88
N GLU A 416 16.38 -8.01 16.46
CA GLU A 416 17.43 -8.58 17.31
C GLU A 416 17.47 -10.11 17.20
N TRP A 417 18.65 -10.69 17.42
CA TRP A 417 18.80 -12.13 17.63
C TRP A 417 18.11 -12.53 18.93
N GLY A 418 17.43 -13.66 18.91
CA GLY A 418 16.74 -14.20 20.09
C GLY A 418 17.70 -14.69 21.18
N PRO A 419 17.21 -14.84 22.43
CA PRO A 419 17.98 -15.43 23.51
C PRO A 419 17.95 -16.98 23.52
N LEU A 420 17.34 -17.61 22.51
CA LEU A 420 17.15 -19.07 22.44
C LEU A 420 17.91 -19.64 21.24
N ALA A 421 18.57 -20.78 21.42
CA ALA A 421 19.16 -21.56 20.34
C ALA A 421 19.19 -23.04 20.73
N PHE A 422 18.89 -23.96 19.81
CA PHE A 422 19.18 -25.37 20.06
C PHE A 422 20.65 -25.69 19.77
N GLU A 423 21.19 -26.71 20.42
CA GLU A 423 22.43 -27.37 20.00
C GLU A 423 22.12 -28.54 19.06
N PRO A 424 23.09 -29.00 18.25
CA PRO A 424 22.95 -30.23 17.46
C PRO A 424 22.59 -31.46 18.32
N SER A 425 22.95 -31.45 19.61
CA SER A 425 22.59 -32.49 20.59
C SER A 425 21.09 -32.51 20.94
N GLY A 426 20.33 -31.47 20.57
CA GLY A 426 18.92 -31.31 20.92
C GLY A 426 18.67 -30.60 22.25
N MET A 427 19.73 -30.17 22.95
CA MET A 427 19.64 -29.33 24.15
C MET A 427 19.29 -27.89 23.78
N LEU A 428 18.60 -27.17 24.66
CA LEU A 428 18.24 -25.77 24.46
C LEU A 428 19.21 -24.86 25.21
N LEU A 429 19.88 -23.97 24.50
CA LEU A 429 20.64 -22.87 25.08
C LEU A 429 19.72 -21.67 25.34
N VAL A 430 19.78 -21.17 26.56
CA VAL A 430 19.03 -20.00 27.01
C VAL A 430 20.02 -18.93 27.47
N ARG A 431 20.07 -17.82 26.74
CA ARG A 431 20.86 -16.64 27.08
C ARG A 431 20.10 -15.78 28.08
N SER A 432 20.67 -15.62 29.27
CA SER A 432 20.17 -14.75 30.34
C SER A 432 21.11 -13.56 30.57
N ALA A 433 20.83 -12.74 31.58
CA ALA A 433 21.73 -11.66 31.98
C ALA A 433 23.00 -12.18 32.69
N SER A 434 22.94 -13.36 33.31
CA SER A 434 24.06 -13.95 34.07
C SER A 434 24.96 -14.86 33.23
N GLY A 435 24.53 -15.25 32.03
CA GLY A 435 25.27 -16.18 31.18
C GLY A 435 24.36 -17.00 30.28
N VAL A 436 24.87 -18.12 29.77
CA VAL A 436 24.10 -19.10 29.01
C VAL A 436 23.83 -20.31 29.88
N SER A 437 22.57 -20.73 29.94
CA SER A 437 22.16 -21.99 30.57
C SER A 437 21.81 -23.02 29.50
N ARG A 438 22.21 -24.26 29.71
CA ARG A 438 21.79 -25.42 28.91
C ARG A 438 20.60 -26.07 29.60
N VAL A 439 19.48 -26.16 28.89
CA VAL A 439 18.21 -26.70 29.36
C VAL A 439 17.91 -27.99 28.61
N ASP A 440 17.60 -29.05 29.34
CA ASP A 440 17.04 -30.26 28.76
C ASP A 440 15.55 -30.02 28.44
N PRO A 441 15.12 -30.09 27.17
CA PRO A 441 13.74 -29.90 26.78
C PRO A 441 12.75 -30.89 27.41
N ASP A 442 13.18 -32.11 27.76
CA ASP A 442 12.30 -33.19 28.22
C ASP A 442 12.08 -33.16 29.73
N SER A 443 13.09 -32.81 30.52
CA SER A 443 12.97 -32.65 31.97
C SER A 443 12.67 -31.20 32.37
N GLY A 444 13.17 -30.22 31.62
CA GLY A 444 13.15 -28.79 31.98
C GLY A 444 14.27 -28.40 32.95
N GLU A 445 15.16 -29.33 33.30
CA GLU A 445 16.33 -29.07 34.14
C GLU A 445 17.33 -28.19 33.40
N SER A 446 17.95 -27.27 34.13
CA SER A 446 18.91 -26.32 33.59
C SER A 446 20.23 -26.38 34.33
N ALA A 447 21.33 -26.38 33.59
CA ALA A 447 22.68 -26.23 34.11
C ALA A 447 23.38 -25.04 33.45
N GLU A 448 24.41 -24.51 34.11
CA GLU A 448 25.27 -23.50 33.49
C GLU A 448 26.02 -24.11 32.29
N SER A 449 26.20 -23.31 31.23
CA SER A 449 26.93 -23.70 30.03
C SER A 449 28.23 -22.91 29.90
N ASP A 450 29.23 -23.56 29.33
CA ASP A 450 30.50 -22.99 28.90
C ASP A 450 30.39 -22.13 27.62
N VAL A 451 29.24 -22.13 26.95
CA VAL A 451 28.99 -21.34 25.75
C VAL A 451 28.97 -19.85 26.09
N GLN A 452 29.78 -19.07 25.39
CA GLN A 452 29.81 -17.62 25.54
C GLN A 452 28.48 -16.99 25.12
N PRO A 453 27.92 -16.03 25.90
CA PRO A 453 26.72 -15.30 25.52
C PRO A 453 26.91 -14.56 24.19
N TRP A 454 26.01 -14.79 23.22
CA TRP A 454 26.04 -14.09 21.94
C TRP A 454 25.45 -12.68 22.02
N GLY A 455 25.75 -11.84 21.03
CA GLY A 455 25.18 -10.50 20.91
C GLY A 455 23.73 -10.53 20.40
N LEU A 456 22.86 -9.66 20.93
CA LEU A 456 21.48 -9.52 20.45
C LEU A 456 21.38 -8.61 19.21
N GLN A 457 22.33 -7.68 19.05
CA GLN A 457 22.33 -6.77 17.91
C GLN A 457 22.69 -7.52 16.62
N VAL A 458 22.01 -7.13 15.53
CA VAL A 458 22.18 -7.75 14.22
C VAL A 458 23.25 -6.97 13.47
N PHE A 459 24.47 -7.51 13.43
CA PHE A 459 25.61 -6.94 12.73
C PHE A 459 25.89 -7.66 11.42
N ALA A 460 26.40 -6.91 10.44
CA ALA A 460 27.02 -7.48 9.25
C ALA A 460 28.23 -8.34 9.64
N PRO A 461 28.60 -9.35 8.83
CA PRO A 461 29.75 -10.22 9.13
C PRO A 461 31.08 -9.50 9.25
N ASP A 462 31.23 -8.35 8.59
CA ASP A 462 32.43 -7.50 8.68
C ASP A 462 32.41 -6.55 9.90
N GLY A 463 31.31 -6.55 10.67
CA GLY A 463 31.11 -5.70 11.83
C GLY A 463 30.90 -4.22 11.51
N LYS A 464 30.82 -3.81 10.23
CA LYS A 464 30.78 -2.40 9.82
C LYS A 464 29.38 -1.80 9.75
N SER A 465 28.35 -2.63 9.80
CA SER A 465 26.97 -2.20 9.68
C SER A 465 26.09 -2.95 10.67
N ARG A 466 25.07 -2.28 11.21
CA ARG A 466 24.04 -2.88 12.07
C ARG A 466 22.65 -2.55 11.56
N TRP A 467 21.75 -3.51 11.66
CA TRP A 467 20.34 -3.31 11.32
C TRP A 467 19.60 -2.64 12.48
N LEU A 468 18.93 -1.52 12.23
CA LEU A 468 18.22 -0.75 13.25
C LEU A 468 16.72 -1.05 13.30
N GLU A 469 16.08 -1.08 12.13
CA GLU A 469 14.62 -1.25 12.04
C GLU A 469 14.16 -1.61 10.63
N ALA A 470 12.93 -2.12 10.55
CA ALA A 470 12.12 -2.07 9.34
C ALA A 470 10.86 -1.26 9.64
N TYR A 471 10.44 -0.40 8.71
CA TYR A 471 9.35 0.54 8.96
C TYR A 471 8.61 0.94 7.68
N HIS A 472 7.39 1.43 7.84
CA HIS A 472 6.62 2.12 6.82
C HIS A 472 6.89 3.62 6.93
N ALA A 473 7.51 4.19 5.90
CA ALA A 473 7.85 5.62 5.85
C ALA A 473 6.65 6.53 5.53
N CYS A 474 5.42 6.04 5.66
CA CYS A 474 4.19 6.83 5.45
C CYS A 474 3.94 7.35 4.04
N GLU A 475 4.78 6.96 3.08
CA GLU A 475 4.63 7.30 1.66
C GLU A 475 3.74 6.32 0.89
N GLY A 476 3.44 5.15 1.48
CA GLY A 476 2.55 4.16 0.87
C GLY A 476 3.15 3.34 -0.28
N VAL A 477 4.45 3.46 -0.54
CA VAL A 477 5.12 2.75 -1.64
C VAL A 477 5.59 1.37 -1.18
N ALA A 478 6.59 1.34 -0.30
CA ALA A 478 7.27 0.15 0.17
C ALA A 478 7.64 0.30 1.65
N LEU A 479 7.87 -0.82 2.33
CA LEU A 479 8.59 -0.81 3.60
C LEU A 479 10.06 -0.49 3.37
N ARG A 480 10.73 0.02 4.40
CA ARG A 480 12.15 0.36 4.40
C ARG A 480 12.87 -0.40 5.50
N ALA A 481 14.16 -0.65 5.31
CA ALA A 481 15.06 -1.11 6.37
C ALA A 481 16.22 -0.12 6.53
N THR A 482 16.48 0.31 7.76
CA THR A 482 17.56 1.25 8.08
C THR A 482 18.75 0.53 8.67
N PHE A 483 19.93 0.81 8.13
CA PHE A 483 21.21 0.29 8.58
C PHE A 483 22.11 1.43 9.02
N ALA A 484 22.75 1.27 10.17
CA ALA A 484 23.72 2.25 10.67
C ALA A 484 25.15 1.70 10.55
N PRO A 485 26.11 2.54 10.13
CA PRO A 485 27.52 2.18 10.18
C PRO A 485 27.99 1.97 11.63
N VAL A 486 29.05 1.20 11.79
CA VAL A 486 29.68 0.86 13.07
C VAL A 486 31.16 1.22 12.97
N GLY A 487 31.64 2.07 13.90
CA GLY A 487 33.03 2.56 13.92
C GLY A 487 33.13 4.07 13.79
N GLU A 488 34.34 4.61 13.94
CA GLU A 488 34.63 6.04 13.79
C GLU A 488 34.81 6.40 12.30
N GLY A 489 34.06 7.37 11.78
CA GLY A 489 34.32 8.01 10.47
C GLY A 489 33.17 7.97 9.45
N GLU A 490 32.24 7.02 9.55
CA GLU A 490 31.07 6.94 8.66
C GLU A 490 29.80 7.13 9.52
N THR A 491 29.02 8.18 9.25
CA THR A 491 27.81 8.52 10.03
C THR A 491 26.51 8.29 9.26
N ASP A 492 26.61 7.99 7.97
CA ASP A 492 25.46 8.02 7.08
C ASP A 492 24.68 6.70 7.17
N MET A 493 23.45 6.82 7.66
CA MET A 493 22.50 5.71 7.68
C MET A 493 22.11 5.34 6.25
N LYS A 494 22.02 4.04 5.97
CA LYS A 494 21.58 3.49 4.68
C LYS A 494 20.16 2.98 4.80
N ASP A 495 19.26 3.52 3.98
CA ASP A 495 17.90 3.02 3.84
C ASP A 495 17.78 2.13 2.61
N VAL A 496 17.23 0.93 2.78
CA VAL A 496 16.96 -0.02 1.71
C VAL A 496 15.46 -0.15 1.52
N LEU A 497 14.97 0.07 0.29
CA LEU A 497 13.58 -0.21 -0.07
C LEU A 497 13.34 -1.73 -0.09
N LEU A 498 12.33 -2.20 0.61
CA LEU A 498 11.97 -3.61 0.71
C LEU A 498 10.83 -3.94 -0.27
N PRO A 499 10.85 -5.10 -0.95
CA PRO A 499 9.77 -5.53 -1.83
C PRO A 499 8.53 -6.01 -1.05
N VAL A 500 8.18 -5.31 0.02
CA VAL A 500 7.02 -5.57 0.87
C VAL A 500 6.17 -4.30 0.90
N PRO A 501 4.92 -4.34 0.42
CA PRO A 501 4.03 -3.19 0.52
C PRO A 501 3.61 -2.99 1.98
N PRO A 502 3.39 -1.73 2.43
CA PRO A 502 2.81 -1.50 3.73
C PRO A 502 1.37 -2.04 3.80
N PRO A 503 0.86 -2.41 4.98
CA PRO A 503 -0.54 -2.82 5.13
C PRO A 503 -1.47 -1.69 4.67
N LEU A 504 -2.68 -2.04 4.21
CA LEU A 504 -3.72 -1.03 3.99
C LEU A 504 -4.27 -0.54 5.34
N GLY A 505 -4.90 0.63 5.33
CA GLY A 505 -5.53 1.20 6.53
C GLY A 505 -4.56 1.71 7.60
N SER A 506 -3.25 1.48 7.47
CA SER A 506 -2.27 2.08 8.38
C SER A 506 -2.34 3.60 8.29
N ARG A 507 -2.61 4.24 9.43
CA ARG A 507 -2.62 5.69 9.55
C ARG A 507 -1.34 6.12 10.20
N CYS A 508 -0.58 6.92 9.48
CA CYS A 508 0.63 7.52 9.99
C CYS A 508 0.31 8.59 11.03
N ALA A 509 0.47 8.25 12.29
CA ALA A 509 0.23 9.14 13.41
C ALA A 509 1.47 9.99 13.80
N GLY A 510 2.64 9.76 13.19
CA GLY A 510 3.88 10.45 13.53
C GLY A 510 4.90 10.56 12.38
N GLY A 511 5.83 11.51 12.49
CA GLY A 511 6.81 11.85 11.44
C GLY A 511 7.95 10.84 11.23
N ARG A 512 8.08 9.82 12.09
CA ARG A 512 9.13 8.77 11.99
C ARG A 512 8.69 7.50 11.24
N GLY A 513 7.43 7.39 10.85
CA GLY A 513 6.88 6.17 10.26
C GLY A 513 6.33 5.17 11.28
N GLU A 514 5.81 4.04 10.79
CA GLU A 514 5.27 2.95 11.61
C GLU A 514 6.22 1.74 11.56
N ALA A 515 6.59 1.20 12.73
CA ALA A 515 7.48 0.04 12.79
C ALA A 515 6.84 -1.21 12.17
N ALA A 516 7.61 -1.95 11.37
CA ALA A 516 7.21 -3.23 10.81
C ALA A 516 7.86 -4.37 11.61
N LYS A 517 7.09 -5.44 11.87
CA LYS A 517 7.62 -6.65 12.50
C LYS A 517 8.75 -7.23 11.64
N ALA A 518 9.93 -7.36 12.23
CA ALA A 518 11.14 -7.83 11.58
C ALA A 518 11.82 -8.90 12.43
N ILE A 519 12.16 -10.04 11.82
CA ILE A 519 12.84 -11.16 12.48
C ILE A 519 14.09 -11.51 11.67
N PRO A 520 15.31 -11.30 12.20
CA PRO A 520 16.52 -11.72 11.52
C PRO A 520 16.61 -13.25 11.48
N ILE A 521 17.10 -13.81 10.37
CA ILE A 521 17.26 -15.25 10.17
C ILE A 521 18.75 -15.64 10.11
N ALA A 522 19.51 -14.98 9.23
CA ALA A 522 20.95 -15.18 9.06
C ALA A 522 21.55 -13.93 8.40
N TRP A 523 22.83 -13.65 8.61
CA TRP A 523 23.53 -12.59 7.86
C TRP A 523 24.91 -13.08 7.44
N SER A 524 25.17 -13.07 6.14
CA SER A 524 26.46 -13.42 5.54
C SER A 524 26.91 -12.41 4.50
N ALA A 525 28.01 -12.73 3.81
CA ALA A 525 28.51 -11.97 2.67
C ALA A 525 27.46 -11.84 1.54
N ARG A 526 26.45 -12.71 1.46
CA ARG A 526 25.37 -12.62 0.47
C ARG A 526 24.29 -11.60 0.83
N GLY A 527 24.19 -11.24 2.10
CA GLY A 527 23.19 -10.33 2.64
C GLY A 527 22.56 -10.84 3.93
N LEU A 528 21.59 -10.06 4.41
CA LEU A 528 20.76 -10.36 5.57
C LEU A 528 19.50 -11.09 5.10
N GLU A 529 19.30 -12.31 5.57
CA GLU A 529 18.04 -13.04 5.49
C GLU A 529 17.14 -12.63 6.66
N ALA A 530 15.90 -12.23 6.36
CA ALA A 530 14.96 -11.80 7.39
C ALA A 530 13.51 -12.08 6.99
N LEU A 531 12.63 -12.15 8.00
CA LEU A 531 11.19 -12.04 7.81
C LEU A 531 10.76 -10.61 8.14
N VAL A 532 10.22 -9.88 7.16
CA VAL A 532 9.68 -8.54 7.37
C VAL A 532 8.20 -8.54 7.01
N ALA A 533 7.33 -8.19 7.96
CA ALA A 533 5.88 -8.35 7.85
C ALA A 533 5.46 -9.76 7.36
N GLY A 534 6.18 -10.79 7.82
CA GLY A 534 5.96 -12.18 7.45
C GLY A 534 6.53 -12.60 6.09
N GLN A 535 7.07 -11.67 5.30
CA GLN A 535 7.68 -11.98 4.01
C GLN A 535 9.17 -12.32 4.15
N PRO A 536 9.63 -13.46 3.60
CA PRO A 536 11.04 -13.80 3.57
C PRO A 536 11.81 -12.95 2.55
N LEU A 537 12.86 -12.27 3.01
CA LEU A 537 13.67 -11.33 2.23
C LEU A 537 15.16 -11.67 2.29
N LEU A 538 15.87 -11.32 1.22
CA LEU A 538 17.31 -11.12 1.22
C LEU A 538 17.59 -9.63 1.04
N ILE A 539 18.22 -9.01 2.04
CA ILE A 539 18.54 -7.58 2.08
C ILE A 539 20.06 -7.43 1.91
N ARG A 540 20.48 -6.60 0.95
CA ARG A 540 21.89 -6.27 0.65
C ARG A 540 22.11 -4.78 0.87
N PRO A 541 22.46 -4.35 2.09
CA PRO A 541 22.60 -2.93 2.43
C PRO A 541 23.61 -2.19 1.55
N GLU A 542 24.76 -2.81 1.27
CA GLU A 542 25.80 -2.21 0.43
C GLU A 542 25.37 -1.95 -1.02
N ALA A 543 24.43 -2.75 -1.52
CA ALA A 543 23.85 -2.56 -2.85
C ALA A 543 22.54 -1.75 -2.83
N SER A 544 22.09 -1.28 -1.64
CA SER A 544 20.79 -0.66 -1.43
C SER A 544 19.63 -1.44 -2.07
N HIS A 545 19.68 -2.78 -1.97
CA HIS A 545 18.79 -3.68 -2.69
C HIS A 545 18.21 -4.75 -1.77
N ALA A 546 16.92 -5.08 -1.94
CA ALA A 546 16.29 -6.23 -1.31
C ALA A 546 15.47 -7.03 -2.32
N SER A 547 15.39 -8.34 -2.14
CA SER A 547 14.58 -9.25 -2.97
C SER A 547 13.80 -10.23 -2.11
N ILE A 548 12.68 -10.70 -2.65
CA ILE A 548 11.91 -11.79 -2.06
C ILE A 548 12.75 -13.08 -2.10
N LEU A 549 12.77 -13.82 -0.99
CA LEU A 549 13.54 -15.05 -0.85
C LEU A 549 12.61 -16.27 -0.91
N ALA A 550 12.84 -17.18 -1.85
CA ALA A 550 12.03 -18.41 -1.98
C ALA A 550 12.31 -19.41 -0.84
N SER A 551 13.58 -19.55 -0.46
CA SER A 551 14.04 -20.44 0.61
C SER A 551 15.28 -19.85 1.28
N PRO A 552 15.51 -20.15 2.58
CA PRO A 552 16.72 -19.71 3.26
C PRO A 552 17.98 -20.12 2.51
N LEU A 553 19.00 -19.28 2.56
CA LEU A 553 20.30 -19.63 2.02
C LEU A 553 20.93 -20.67 2.96
N GLY A 554 21.56 -21.71 2.41
CA GLY A 554 22.03 -22.89 3.15
C GLY A 554 23.15 -22.65 4.18
N GLU A 555 23.33 -21.41 4.63
CA GLU A 555 24.26 -21.04 5.69
C GLU A 555 23.75 -21.48 7.06
N ALA A 556 24.70 -21.81 7.93
CA ALA A 556 24.39 -22.10 9.32
C ALA A 556 23.88 -20.83 10.00
N PRO A 557 22.70 -20.87 10.64
CA PRO A 557 22.17 -19.71 11.32
C PRO A 557 22.97 -19.40 12.59
N PRO A 558 23.11 -18.13 12.99
CA PRO A 558 23.70 -17.77 14.26
C PRO A 558 22.78 -18.18 15.44
N PRO A 559 23.33 -18.34 16.66
CA PRO A 559 22.51 -18.46 17.86
C PRO A 559 21.50 -17.31 17.98
N GLY A 560 20.27 -17.62 18.40
CA GLY A 560 19.17 -16.67 18.43
C GLY A 560 18.34 -16.58 17.15
N SER A 561 18.73 -17.29 16.09
CA SER A 561 17.93 -17.43 14.88
C SER A 561 16.66 -18.26 15.13
N PRO A 562 15.56 -17.97 14.40
CA PRO A 562 14.40 -18.85 14.37
C PRO A 562 14.65 -20.19 13.65
N ARG A 563 15.79 -20.34 12.95
CA ARG A 563 16.17 -21.58 12.29
C ARG A 563 16.84 -22.56 13.26
N SER A 564 16.71 -23.84 12.94
CA SER A 564 17.42 -24.91 13.63
C SER A 564 18.93 -24.85 13.39
N PRO A 565 19.76 -25.52 14.21
CA PRO A 565 21.22 -25.40 14.14
C PRO A 565 21.83 -25.79 12.79
N GLY A 566 21.31 -26.86 12.16
CA GLY A 566 21.68 -27.26 10.81
C GLY A 566 20.92 -26.50 9.71
N GLY A 567 20.08 -25.53 10.07
CA GLY A 567 19.28 -24.74 9.16
C GLY A 567 18.13 -25.51 8.48
N ARG A 568 17.83 -26.73 8.92
CA ARG A 568 16.84 -27.63 8.31
C ARG A 568 15.39 -27.28 8.63
N ALA A 569 15.16 -26.62 9.76
CA ALA A 569 13.84 -26.20 10.19
C ALA A 569 13.80 -24.72 10.60
N LEU A 570 12.60 -24.15 10.70
CA LEU A 570 12.33 -22.77 11.08
C LEU A 570 11.08 -22.73 11.98
N ALA A 571 11.10 -21.96 13.07
CA ALA A 571 9.93 -21.72 13.91
C ALA A 571 9.59 -20.23 14.03
N VAL A 572 8.34 -19.85 13.77
CA VAL A 572 7.87 -18.46 13.79
C VAL A 572 6.53 -18.36 14.49
N ALA A 573 6.41 -17.45 15.46
CA ALA A 573 5.14 -17.14 16.10
C ALA A 573 4.18 -16.38 15.16
N THR A 574 2.96 -16.89 15.05
CA THR A 574 1.84 -16.28 14.31
C THR A 574 0.62 -16.15 15.24
N PRO A 575 -0.39 -15.32 14.92
CA PRO A 575 -1.62 -15.23 15.71
C PRO A 575 -2.36 -16.57 15.84
N GLN A 576 -2.13 -17.52 14.92
CA GLN A 576 -2.84 -18.80 14.85
C GLN A 576 -2.05 -19.99 15.45
N GLY A 577 -0.86 -19.76 16.02
CA GLY A 577 0.03 -20.81 16.52
C GLY A 577 1.50 -20.53 16.19
N VAL A 578 2.40 -21.42 16.61
CA VAL A 578 3.80 -21.37 16.14
C VAL A 578 3.90 -22.16 14.84
N LEU A 579 4.19 -21.48 13.73
CA LEU A 579 4.51 -22.13 12.47
C LEU A 579 5.87 -22.81 12.61
N VAL A 580 5.93 -24.11 12.37
CA VAL A 580 7.17 -24.86 12.22
C VAL A 580 7.27 -25.32 10.77
N LYS A 581 8.34 -24.94 10.08
CA LYS A 581 8.62 -25.32 8.69
C LYS A 581 9.90 -26.13 8.64
N ALA A 582 9.78 -27.41 8.32
CA ALA A 582 10.88 -28.31 7.97
C ALA A 582 10.63 -28.85 6.56
N THR A 583 10.70 -30.18 6.35
CA THR A 583 10.24 -30.82 5.10
C THR A 583 8.75 -30.58 4.85
N ARG A 584 7.95 -30.53 5.92
CA ARG A 584 6.54 -30.12 5.91
C ARG A 584 6.36 -28.96 6.89
N ALA A 585 5.29 -28.20 6.70
CA ALA A 585 4.91 -27.16 7.63
C ALA A 585 3.77 -27.64 8.54
N SER A 586 3.77 -27.17 9.78
CA SER A 586 2.68 -27.40 10.74
C SER A 586 2.50 -26.18 11.64
N ARG A 587 1.32 -26.06 12.24
CA ARG A 587 1.01 -25.01 13.22
C ARG A 587 0.86 -25.64 14.59
N LEU A 588 1.87 -25.41 15.42
CA LEU A 588 1.90 -25.92 16.79
C LEU A 588 0.98 -25.08 17.69
N ARG A 589 0.16 -25.78 18.48
CA ARG A 589 -0.68 -25.19 19.52
C ARG A 589 -0.49 -25.90 20.85
N ALA A 590 -0.52 -25.11 21.92
CA ALA A 590 -0.49 -25.57 23.31
C ALA A 590 -1.04 -24.45 24.23
N PRO A 591 -1.79 -24.76 25.29
CA PRO A 591 -2.25 -23.76 26.25
C PRO A 591 -1.13 -22.89 26.84
N GLU A 592 0.04 -23.48 27.09
CA GLU A 592 1.22 -22.81 27.63
C GLU A 592 1.79 -21.75 26.67
N LEU A 593 1.51 -21.87 25.38
CA LEU A 593 1.93 -20.94 24.34
C LEU A 593 0.93 -19.78 24.13
N GLU A 594 -0.28 -19.84 24.70
CA GLU A 594 -1.34 -18.85 24.49
C GLU A 594 -1.27 -17.64 25.46
N PRO A 595 -1.47 -16.40 25.00
CA PRO A 595 -1.83 -16.01 23.63
C PRO A 595 -0.59 -15.96 22.73
N TYR A 596 -0.71 -16.44 21.49
CA TYR A 596 0.43 -16.56 20.56
C TYR A 596 1.02 -15.21 20.14
N GLU A 597 0.23 -14.13 20.24
CA GLU A 597 0.67 -12.75 19.99
C GLU A 597 1.70 -12.24 21.00
N ASP A 598 1.88 -12.91 22.14
CA ASP A 598 2.90 -12.62 23.14
C ASP A 598 4.22 -13.38 22.90
N LEU A 599 4.22 -14.36 21.99
CA LEU A 599 5.40 -15.17 21.73
C LEU A 599 6.42 -14.40 20.89
N ARG A 600 7.68 -14.47 21.32
CA ARG A 600 8.82 -13.85 20.66
C ARG A 600 9.97 -14.85 20.57
N HIS A 601 10.92 -14.60 19.68
CA HIS A 601 12.17 -15.35 19.56
C HIS A 601 11.99 -16.88 19.55
N CYS A 602 11.01 -17.37 18.79
CA CYS A 602 10.81 -18.80 18.65
C CYS A 602 11.98 -19.42 17.87
N THR A 603 12.41 -20.62 18.25
CA THR A 603 13.41 -21.43 17.57
C THR A 603 13.02 -22.91 17.64
N THR A 604 13.68 -23.77 16.86
CA THR A 604 13.36 -25.20 16.75
C THR A 604 14.62 -26.05 16.67
N ASN A 605 14.53 -27.31 17.07
CA ASN A 605 15.57 -28.28 16.79
C ASN A 605 15.53 -28.73 15.32
N ASP A 606 16.56 -29.47 14.94
CA ASP A 606 16.85 -29.86 13.56
C ASP A 606 15.83 -30.84 12.94
N ASP A 607 15.27 -31.71 13.78
CA ASP A 607 14.23 -32.66 13.37
C ASP A 607 12.82 -32.06 13.50
N ALA A 608 12.71 -30.79 13.89
CA ALA A 608 11.45 -30.07 14.06
C ALA A 608 10.45 -30.81 14.94
N THR A 609 10.92 -31.38 16.05
CA THR A 609 10.12 -32.07 17.08
C THR A 609 9.99 -31.26 18.37
N ARG A 610 10.79 -30.19 18.49
CA ARG A 610 10.85 -29.31 19.66
C ARG A 610 10.88 -27.86 19.22
N VAL A 611 10.04 -27.05 19.86
CA VAL A 611 10.00 -25.60 19.70
C VAL A 611 10.23 -24.95 21.06
N ALA A 612 11.01 -23.89 21.07
CA ALA A 612 11.15 -23.03 22.23
C ALA A 612 10.81 -21.59 21.84
N CYS A 613 10.04 -20.89 22.67
CA CYS A 613 9.69 -19.48 22.48
C CYS A 613 9.83 -18.71 23.80
N VAL A 614 10.05 -17.40 23.68
CA VAL A 614 9.97 -16.48 24.82
C VAL A 614 8.55 -15.95 24.94
N LYS A 615 7.97 -16.07 26.13
CA LYS A 615 6.65 -15.55 26.49
C LYS A 615 6.75 -14.73 27.77
N ARG A 616 6.59 -13.41 27.66
CA ARG A 616 6.65 -12.47 28.79
C ARG A 616 7.90 -12.68 29.69
N GLY A 617 9.07 -12.87 29.07
CA GLY A 617 10.35 -13.09 29.76
C GLY A 617 10.59 -14.51 30.27
N LYS A 618 9.66 -15.44 30.07
CA LYS A 618 9.82 -16.86 30.39
C LYS A 618 10.06 -17.68 29.13
N VAL A 619 10.84 -18.74 29.25
CA VAL A 619 11.05 -19.69 28.15
C VAL A 619 10.00 -20.79 28.23
N VAL A 620 9.27 -21.00 27.14
CA VAL A 620 8.33 -22.11 27.00
C VAL A 620 8.88 -23.07 25.97
N VAL A 621 8.98 -24.34 26.34
CA VAL A 621 9.46 -25.43 25.48
C VAL A 621 8.31 -26.39 25.24
N ALA A 622 8.09 -26.74 23.97
CA ALA A 622 7.03 -27.65 23.55
C ALA A 622 7.60 -28.74 22.65
N SER A 623 7.18 -29.97 22.89
CA SER A 623 7.52 -31.16 22.10
C SER A 623 6.28 -31.68 21.39
N PHE A 624 6.44 -32.15 20.16
CA PHE A 624 5.34 -32.62 19.33
C PHE A 624 5.79 -33.71 18.38
N ASP A 625 4.81 -34.46 17.86
CA ASP A 625 5.06 -35.42 16.80
C ASP A 625 5.28 -34.68 15.48
N PRO A 626 6.35 -35.00 14.74
CA PRO A 626 6.50 -34.46 13.40
C PRO A 626 5.25 -34.85 12.61
N SER A 627 4.71 -33.89 11.85
CA SER A 627 3.55 -34.19 11.00
C SER A 627 3.90 -35.40 10.13
N PRO A 628 3.07 -36.46 10.11
CA PRO A 628 3.26 -37.58 9.19
C PRO A 628 3.26 -37.07 7.75
#